data_AF-A0A845FCP8-F1
#
_entry.id   AF-A0A845FCP8-F1
#
_cell.length_a   1.000
_cell.length_b   1.000
_cell.length_c   1.000
_cell.angle_alpha   90.00
_cell.angle_beta   90.00
_cell.angle_gamma   90.00
#
_symmetry.space_group_name_H-M   'P 1'
#
loop_
_entity.id
_entity.type
_entity.pdbx_description
1 polymer ?
#
loop_
_entity_poly.entity_id
_entity_poly.type
_entity_poly.pdbx_seq_one_letter_code
_entity_poly.pdbx_strand_id
1 'polypeptide(L)'
;MEGYVMKDGFKHYFWKRFWLIFVPLYLMAIGNESYIVSNSFSEFEDYGSFLYFLVFYFIGYGAITAGILHLFWRAGRNTGVLNREEKFRE
;
A
#
# COMPACT_ATOMS: atom_id res chain seq x y z
N MET A 1 9.65 22.68 17.57
CA MET A 1 8.92 22.72 16.27
C MET A 1 9.44 21.69 15.25
N GLU A 2 10.68 21.17 15.39
CA GLU A 2 11.25 20.11 14.54
C GLU A 2 10.44 18.80 14.42
N GLY A 3 9.75 18.37 15.49
CA GLY A 3 9.02 17.10 15.49
C GLY A 3 7.77 17.07 14.59
N TYR A 4 7.20 18.23 14.24
CA TYR A 4 6.04 18.32 13.35
C TYR A 4 6.45 18.22 11.88
N VAL A 5 7.54 18.88 11.50
CA VAL A 5 8.08 18.87 10.12
C VAL A 5 8.45 17.45 9.67
N MET A 6 9.08 16.65 10.54
CA MET A 6 9.41 15.25 10.23
C MET A 6 8.19 14.33 10.07
N LYS A 7 7.09 14.59 10.80
CA LYS A 7 5.85 13.81 10.69
C LYS A 7 5.13 14.07 9.38
N ASP A 8 5.11 15.33 8.94
CA ASP A 8 4.48 15.72 7.68
C ASP A 8 5.27 15.23 6.46
N GLY A 9 6.61 15.25 6.53
CA GLY A 9 7.50 14.69 5.51
C GLY A 9 7.29 13.17 5.30
N PHE A 10 7.22 12.40 6.39
CA PHE A 10 6.92 10.96 6.30
C PHE A 10 5.52 10.71 5.74
N LYS A 11 4.50 11.45 6.19
CA LYS A 11 3.12 11.27 5.73
C LYS A 11 3.01 11.55 4.23
N HIS A 12 3.62 12.62 3.73
CA HIS A 12 3.64 12.94 2.30
C HIS A 12 4.37 11.87 1.48
N TYR A 13 5.55 11.44 1.93
CA TYR A 13 6.30 10.34 1.31
C TYR A 13 5.48 9.04 1.25
N PHE A 14 4.87 8.68 2.37
CA PHE A 14 4.12 7.45 2.53
C PHE A 14 2.94 7.42 1.58
N TRP A 15 2.04 8.41 1.63
CA TRP A 15 0.84 8.43 0.79
C TRP A 15 1.15 8.53 -0.70
N LYS A 16 2.21 9.24 -1.08
CA LYS A 16 2.64 9.35 -2.49
C LYS A 16 3.09 8.00 -3.07
N ARG A 17 3.77 7.17 -2.26
CA ARG A 17 4.35 5.89 -2.73
C ARG A 17 3.45 4.70 -2.42
N PHE A 18 2.63 4.79 -1.37
CA PHE A 18 1.69 3.76 -0.97
C PHE A 18 0.76 3.40 -2.11
N TRP A 19 0.01 4.36 -2.67
CA TRP A 19 -0.95 4.05 -3.74
C TRP A 19 -0.27 3.56 -5.02
N LEU A 20 0.92 4.08 -5.34
CA LEU A 20 1.65 3.70 -6.54
C LEU A 20 2.10 2.23 -6.50
N ILE A 21 2.42 1.71 -5.32
CA ILE A 21 2.82 0.31 -5.12
C ILE A 21 1.60 -0.56 -4.86
N PHE A 22 0.70 -0.11 -3.97
CA PHE A 22 -0.45 -0.87 -3.49
C PHE A 22 -1.44 -1.18 -4.62
N VAL A 23 -1.81 -0.20 -5.46
CA VAL A 23 -2.83 -0.38 -6.50
C VAL A 23 -2.44 -1.50 -7.48
N PRO A 24 -1.27 -1.48 -8.15
CA PRO A 24 -0.92 -2.54 -9.09
C PRO A 24 -0.75 -3.90 -8.40
N LEU A 25 -0.20 -3.95 -7.19
CA LEU A 25 -0.10 -5.20 -6.41
C LEU A 25 -1.47 -5.78 -6.08
N TYR A 26 -2.38 -4.94 -5.60
CA TYR A 26 -3.74 -5.33 -5.24
C TYR A 26 -4.51 -5.80 -6.48
N LEU A 27 -4.45 -5.07 -7.59
CA LEU A 27 -5.07 -5.46 -8.86
C LEU A 27 -4.53 -6.78 -9.40
N MET A 28 -3.22 -7.02 -9.30
CA MET A 28 -2.62 -8.29 -9.72
C MET A 28 -3.04 -9.45 -8.81
N ALA A 29 -3.16 -9.20 -7.50
CA ALA A 29 -3.60 -10.21 -6.54
C ALA A 29 -5.05 -10.63 -6.76
N ILE A 30 -5.97 -9.67 -6.91
CA ILE A 30 -7.37 -9.99 -7.19
C ILE A 30 -7.56 -10.53 -8.62
N GLY A 31 -6.79 -10.05 -9.60
CA GLY A 31 -6.93 -10.48 -10.99
C GLY A 31 -6.49 -11.92 -11.25
N ASN A 32 -5.61 -12.48 -10.42
CA ASN A 32 -5.17 -13.88 -10.50
C ASN A 32 -6.01 -14.84 -9.64
N GLU A 33 -6.97 -14.34 -8.87
CA GLU A 33 -7.70 -15.19 -7.95
C GLU A 33 -8.78 -15.98 -8.69
N SER A 34 -8.60 -17.31 -8.75
CA SER A 34 -9.50 -18.23 -9.48
C SER A 34 -10.96 -18.10 -9.05
N TYR A 35 -11.23 -17.69 -7.80
CA TYR A 35 -12.57 -17.47 -7.28
C TYR A 35 -13.37 -16.40 -8.05
N ILE A 36 -12.68 -15.46 -8.71
CA ILE A 36 -13.30 -14.40 -9.53
C ILE A 36 -13.53 -14.88 -10.97
N VAL A 37 -12.68 -15.79 -11.45
CA VAL A 37 -12.68 -16.25 -12.84
C VAL A 37 -13.60 -17.46 -13.05
N SER A 38 -13.78 -18.30 -12.03
CA SER A 38 -14.54 -19.56 -12.14
C SER A 38 -15.91 -19.54 -11.49
N ASN A 39 -16.27 -18.49 -10.76
CA ASN A 39 -17.56 -18.46 -10.05
C ASN A 39 -18.64 -17.76 -10.89
N SER A 40 -19.83 -18.35 -10.97
CA SER A 40 -20.92 -17.87 -11.84
C SER A 40 -21.68 -16.66 -11.28
N PHE A 41 -21.36 -16.24 -10.05
CA PHE A 41 -22.04 -15.14 -9.34
C PHE A 41 -23.58 -15.27 -9.38
N SER A 42 -24.07 -16.50 -9.32
CA SER A 42 -25.49 -16.82 -9.53
C SER A 42 -26.31 -16.63 -8.26
N GLU A 43 -25.67 -16.68 -7.09
CA GLU A 43 -26.33 -16.56 -5.80
C GLU A 43 -25.86 -15.33 -5.01
N PHE A 44 -26.73 -14.81 -4.14
CA PHE A 44 -26.40 -13.65 -3.31
C PHE A 44 -25.22 -13.92 -2.36
N GLU A 45 -25.03 -15.18 -1.96
CA GLU A 45 -23.92 -15.66 -1.14
C GLU A 45 -22.56 -15.52 -1.85
N ASP A 46 -22.53 -15.67 -3.18
CA ASP A 46 -21.31 -15.49 -3.99
C ASP A 46 -20.82 -14.04 -3.95
N TYR A 47 -21.74 -13.08 -4.02
CA TYR A 47 -21.41 -11.66 -3.91
C TYR A 47 -20.87 -11.30 -2.52
N GLY A 48 -21.45 -11.87 -1.47
CA GLY A 48 -20.96 -11.67 -0.10
C GLY A 48 -19.54 -12.21 0.09
N SER A 49 -19.28 -13.41 -0.42
CA SER A 49 -17.97 -14.05 -0.38
C SER A 49 -16.95 -13.25 -1.18
N PHE A 50 -17.29 -12.80 -2.38
CA PHE A 50 -16.44 -11.95 -3.20
C PHE A 50 -16.09 -10.62 -2.52
N LEU A 51 -17.06 -9.96 -1.89
CA LEU A 51 -16.83 -8.71 -1.17
C LEU A 51 -15.91 -8.92 0.03
N TYR A 52 -16.10 -10.02 0.76
CA TYR A 52 -15.23 -10.40 1.87
C TYR A 52 -13.79 -10.63 1.39
N PHE A 53 -13.60 -11.34 0.29
CA PHE A 53 -12.28 -11.56 -0.32
C PHE A 53 -11.63 -10.24 -0.75
N LEU A 54 -12.36 -9.35 -1.42
CA LEU A 54 -11.84 -8.04 -1.82
C LEU A 54 -11.34 -7.24 -0.61
N VAL A 55 -12.13 -7.17 0.45
CA VAL A 55 -11.77 -6.43 1.68
C VAL A 55 -10.60 -7.10 2.40
N PHE A 56 -10.60 -8.43 2.50
CA PHE A 56 -9.53 -9.17 3.15
C PHE A 56 -8.18 -8.96 2.46
N TYR A 57 -8.14 -9.08 1.13
CA TYR A 57 -6.95 -8.79 0.34
C TYR A 57 -6.56 -7.31 0.43
N PHE A 58 -7.53 -6.39 0.47
CA PHE A 58 -7.24 -4.96 0.59
C PHE A 58 -6.49 -4.67 1.89
N ILE A 59 -6.96 -5.23 3.01
CA ILE A 59 -6.32 -5.08 4.32
C ILE A 59 -4.95 -5.77 4.34
N GLY A 60 -4.86 -7.01 3.86
CA GLY A 60 -3.62 -7.80 3.86
C GLY A 60 -2.51 -7.13 3.05
N TYR A 61 -2.77 -6.83 1.78
CA TYR A 61 -1.80 -6.17 0.89
C TYR A 61 -1.53 -4.72 1.31
N GLY A 62 -2.52 -4.05 1.91
CA GLY A 62 -2.35 -2.73 2.49
C GLY A 62 -1.36 -2.74 3.65
N ALA A 63 -1.50 -3.69 4.58
CA ALA A 63 -0.58 -3.86 5.70
C ALA A 63 0.84 -4.21 5.25
N ILE A 64 0.98 -5.13 4.27
CA ILE A 64 2.29 -5.49 3.70
C ILE A 64 2.95 -4.27 3.08
N THR A 65 2.23 -3.53 2.23
CA THR A 65 2.75 -2.33 1.55
C THR A 65 3.14 -1.25 2.56
N ALA A 66 2.32 -1.03 3.59
CA ALA A 66 2.61 -0.09 4.67
C ALA A 66 3.87 -0.49 5.45
N GLY A 67 4.03 -1.78 5.77
CA GLY A 67 5.20 -2.32 6.45
C GLY A 67 6.48 -2.13 5.65
N ILE A 68 6.44 -2.44 4.35
CA ILE A 68 7.57 -2.24 3.43
C ILE A 68 7.96 -0.76 3.34
N LEU A 69 7.00 0.14 3.15
CA LEU A 69 7.26 1.58 3.10
C LEU A 69 7.85 2.13 4.40
N HIS A 70 7.38 1.62 5.54
CA HIS A 70 7.93 1.98 6.84
C HIS A 70 9.39 1.53 6.99
N LEU A 71 9.71 0.31 6.55
CA LEU A 71 11.09 -0.21 6.54
C LEU A 71 11.98 0.58 5.57
N PHE A 72 11.51 0.89 4.36
CA PHE A 72 12.24 1.70 3.38
C PHE A 72 12.51 3.12 3.88
N TRP A 73 11.53 3.75 4.55
CA TRP A 73 11.73 5.07 5.15
C TRP A 73 12.79 5.02 6.26
N ARG A 74 12.73 4.01 7.12
CA ARG A 74 13.71 3.81 8.20
C ARG A 74 15.11 3.52 7.64
N ALA A 75 15.23 2.68 6.61
CA ALA A 75 16.49 2.37 5.94
C ALA A 75 17.05 3.58 5.18
N GLY A 76 16.20 4.35 4.49
CA GLY A 76 16.55 5.56 3.76
C GLY A 76 17.04 6.71 4.65
N ARG A 77 16.54 6.79 5.89
CA ARG A 77 17.08 7.72 6.91
C ARG A 77 18.46 7.29 7.39
N ASN A 78 18.68 5.99 7.62
CA ASN A 78 19.98 5.48 8.06
C ASN A 78 21.07 5.59 6.99
N THR A 79 20.71 5.58 5.72
CA THR A 79 21.65 5.68 4.58
C THR A 79 21.84 7.11 4.05
N GLY A 80 21.14 8.10 4.60
CA GLY A 80 21.25 9.50 4.18
C GLY A 80 20.71 9.83 2.78
N VAL A 81 20.09 8.86 2.09
CA VAL A 81 19.53 9.03 0.73
C VAL A 81 18.32 9.97 0.77
N LEU A 82 17.50 9.89 1.83
CA LEU A 82 16.36 10.79 2.01
C LEU A 82 16.80 12.24 2.32
N ASN A 83 17.89 12.43 3.07
CA ASN A 83 18.47 13.76 3.32
C ASN A 83 18.95 14.45 2.03
N ARG A 84 19.34 13.66 1.01
CA ARG A 84 19.82 14.21 -0.26
C ARG A 84 18.67 14.74 -1.11
N GLU A 85 17.49 14.11 -1.08
CA GLU A 85 16.31 14.56 -1.83
C GLU A 85 15.62 15.79 -1.21
N GLU A 86 15.67 15.96 0.12
CA GLU A 86 15.20 17.20 0.78
C GLU A 86 16.09 18.40 0.41
N LYS A 87 17.41 18.19 0.30
CA LYS A 87 18.38 19.25 -0.02
C LYS A 87 18.31 19.78 -1.46
N PHE A 88 17.67 19.06 -2.38
CA PHE A 88 17.44 19.51 -3.77
C PHE A 88 16.14 20.30 -3.95
N ARG A 89 15.32 20.42 -2.90
CA ARG A 89 14.05 21.15 -2.93
C ARG A 89 14.10 22.49 -2.17
N GLU A 90 15.24 22.83 -1.57
CA GLU A 90 15.52 24.14 -0.98
C GLU A 90 16.24 25.07 -1.96
#